data_AF-A0A6N4DQW1-F1
#
_entry.id   AF-A0A6N4DQW1-F1
#
_cell.length_a   1.000
_cell.length_b   1.000
_cell.length_c   1.000
_cell.angle_alpha   90.00
_cell.angle_beta   90.00
_cell.angle_gamma   90.00
#
_symmetry.space_group_name_H-M   'P 1'
#
loop_
_entity.id
_entity.type
_entity.pdbx_description
1 polymer ?
#
loop_
_entity_poly.entity_id
_entity_poly.type
_entity_poly.pdbx_seq_one_letter_code
_entity_poly.pdbx_strand_id
1 'polypeptide(L)'
;MTRHPMAPVAALLSLLLAGCSAPPAPGVWIAEPGGEADYSRLSVEYDGRAELFIPEQEAALLRCFWRAASTQGILLQCAYAERERQEVFYDFRIDPDGGATLSRDDRSLARFRRQPR
;
A
#
# COMPACT_ATOMS: atom_id res chain seq x y z
N MET A 1 26.89 30.15 48.92
CA MET A 1 26.50 28.81 48.42
C MET A 1 25.20 28.94 47.64
N THR A 2 25.27 29.12 46.32
CA THR A 2 24.11 29.34 45.44
C THR A 2 23.81 28.05 44.66
N ARG A 3 22.78 27.31 45.07
CA ARG A 3 22.30 26.13 44.36
C ARG A 3 21.53 26.57 43.11
N HIS A 4 21.97 26.13 41.94
CA HIS A 4 21.22 26.32 40.69
C HIS A 4 20.16 25.22 40.59
N PRO A 5 18.90 25.54 40.24
CA PRO A 5 17.89 24.52 39.97
C PRO A 5 18.26 23.80 38.67
N MET A 6 18.48 22.50 38.77
CA MET A 6 18.73 21.60 37.66
C MET A 6 17.43 21.48 36.86
N ALA A 7 17.33 22.23 35.76
CA ALA A 7 16.17 22.17 34.86
C ALA A 7 16.02 20.75 34.27
N PRO A 8 14.80 20.19 34.21
CA PRO A 8 14.61 18.80 33.82
C PRO A 8 14.74 18.68 32.30
N VAL A 9 15.89 18.20 31.85
CA VAL A 9 16.19 17.85 30.43
C VAL A 9 15.24 16.75 29.90
N ALA A 10 14.49 16.08 30.77
CA ALA A 10 13.60 14.97 30.44
C ALA A 10 12.35 15.35 29.61
N ALA A 11 11.94 16.62 29.56
CA ALA A 11 10.70 17.01 28.90
C ALA A 11 10.80 17.17 27.37
N LEU A 12 12.00 17.25 26.79
CA LEU A 12 12.16 17.50 25.34
C LEU A 12 12.13 16.23 24.46
N LEU A 13 12.26 15.03 25.02
CA LEU A 13 12.31 13.78 24.23
C LEU A 13 10.94 13.29 23.75
N SER A 14 9.84 13.77 24.33
CA SER A 14 8.48 13.30 24.02
C SER A 14 7.94 13.80 22.68
N LEU A 15 8.52 14.86 22.10
CA LEU A 15 8.07 15.48 20.85
C LEU A 15 8.64 14.81 19.58
N LEU A 16 9.58 13.88 19.71
CA LEU A 16 10.20 13.18 18.58
C LEU A 16 9.48 11.87 18.19
N LEU A 17 8.42 11.50 18.90
CA LEU A 17 7.59 10.32 18.63
C LEU A 17 6.39 10.62 17.73
N ALA A 18 6.46 11.66 16.90
CA ALA A 18 5.55 11.79 15.76
C ALA A 18 5.84 10.63 14.78
N GLY A 19 5.32 9.46 15.12
CA GLY A 19 5.46 8.24 14.34
C GLY A 19 4.92 8.48 12.94
N CYS A 20 5.69 8.05 11.95
CA CYS A 20 5.25 8.02 10.56
C CYS A 20 3.84 7.42 10.51
N SER A 21 2.85 8.19 10.07
CA SER A 21 1.52 7.66 9.81
C SER A 21 1.67 6.49 8.84
N ALA A 22 1.13 5.33 9.21
CA ALA A 22 1.11 4.18 8.33
C ALA A 22 0.57 4.61 6.94
N PRO A 23 1.24 4.25 5.83
CA PRO A 23 0.71 4.54 4.50
C PRO A 23 -0.73 4.01 4.40
N PRO A 24 -1.64 4.68 3.69
CA PRO A 24 -3.03 4.23 3.64
C PRO A 24 -3.24 3.00 2.76
N ALA A 25 -2.19 2.39 2.19
CA ALA A 25 -2.29 1.27 1.26
C ALA A 25 -2.44 -0.13 1.90
N PRO A 26 -1.75 -0.49 3.00
CA PRO A 26 -1.85 -1.84 3.59
C PRO A 26 -3.28 -2.25 3.91
N GLY A 27 -3.62 -3.50 3.60
CA GLY A 27 -4.96 -4.07 3.69
C GLY A 27 -5.35 -4.85 2.44
N VAL A 28 -6.56 -5.39 2.45
CA VAL A 28 -7.13 -6.12 1.31
C VAL A 28 -8.07 -5.21 0.53
N TRP A 29 -7.89 -5.20 -0.78
CA TRP A 29 -8.66 -4.43 -1.73
C TRP A 29 -9.34 -5.37 -2.71
N ILE A 30 -10.65 -5.23 -2.88
CA ILE A 30 -11.47 -6.08 -3.73
C ILE A 30 -11.96 -5.27 -4.93
N ALA A 31 -11.86 -5.83 -6.12
CA ALA A 31 -12.31 -5.16 -7.33
C ALA A 31 -13.82 -4.84 -7.25
N GLU A 32 -14.20 -3.66 -7.74
CA GLU A 32 -15.60 -3.28 -7.80
C GLU A 32 -16.36 -4.11 -8.86
N PRO A 33 -17.61 -4.52 -8.58
CA PRO A 33 -18.40 -5.28 -9.53
C PRO A 33 -18.83 -4.42 -10.73
N GLY A 34 -18.97 -5.05 -11.90
CA GLY A 34 -19.56 -4.42 -13.09
C GLY A 34 -18.57 -3.78 -14.08
N GLY A 35 -17.27 -4.01 -13.92
CA GLY A 35 -16.24 -3.65 -14.91
C GLY A 35 -15.45 -4.85 -15.41
N GLU A 36 -14.83 -4.73 -16.59
CA GLU A 36 -13.75 -5.62 -17.03
C GLU A 36 -12.51 -5.31 -16.20
N ALA A 37 -12.43 -5.91 -15.00
CA ALA A 37 -11.26 -5.79 -14.14
C ALA A 37 -10.28 -6.93 -14.48
N ASP A 38 -9.06 -6.56 -14.87
CA ASP A 38 -7.99 -7.53 -15.14
C ASP A 38 -7.58 -8.27 -13.85
N TYR A 39 -7.93 -7.72 -12.68
CA TYR A 39 -7.58 -8.23 -11.36
C TYR A 39 -8.78 -8.18 -10.42
N SER A 40 -8.91 -9.20 -9.55
CA SER A 40 -10.02 -9.36 -8.61
C SER A 40 -9.69 -8.84 -7.21
N ARG A 41 -8.42 -8.94 -6.80
CA ARG A 41 -7.99 -8.59 -5.44
C ARG A 41 -6.53 -8.14 -5.42
N LEU A 42 -6.24 -7.18 -4.55
CA LEU A 42 -4.90 -6.75 -4.17
C LEU A 42 -4.76 -6.87 -2.65
N SER A 43 -3.80 -7.67 -2.18
CA SER A 43 -3.39 -7.70 -0.77
C SER A 43 -2.12 -6.88 -0.62
N VAL A 44 -2.09 -5.93 0.31
CA VAL A 44 -0.90 -5.11 0.62
C VAL A 44 -0.54 -5.32 2.08
N GLU A 45 0.65 -5.84 2.34
CA GLU A 45 1.19 -6.06 3.68
C GLU A 45 2.02 -4.86 4.14
N TYR A 46 2.07 -4.60 5.44
CA TYR A 46 2.79 -3.44 5.96
C TYR A 46 4.30 -3.50 5.74
N ASP A 47 4.86 -4.71 5.58
CA ASP A 47 6.30 -4.97 5.48
C ASP A 47 6.84 -4.92 4.05
N GLY A 48 6.12 -4.26 3.14
CA GLY A 48 6.58 -4.02 1.78
C GLY A 48 6.19 -5.10 0.78
N ARG A 49 5.46 -6.15 1.17
CA ARG A 49 4.93 -7.16 0.24
C ARG A 49 3.51 -6.84 -0.22
N ALA A 50 3.19 -7.28 -1.43
CA ALA A 50 1.83 -7.26 -1.94
C ALA A 50 1.60 -8.44 -2.90
N GLU A 51 0.35 -8.82 -3.08
CA GLU A 51 -0.07 -9.90 -3.97
C GLU A 51 -1.27 -9.48 -4.79
N LEU A 52 -1.24 -9.77 -6.09
CA LEU A 52 -2.31 -9.42 -7.02
C LEU A 52 -2.92 -10.69 -7.62
N PHE A 53 -4.25 -10.76 -7.59
CA PHE A 53 -5.04 -11.93 -7.93
C PHE A 53 -5.95 -11.63 -9.11
N ILE A 54 -6.23 -12.64 -9.92
CA ILE A 54 -7.19 -12.57 -11.03
C ILE A 54 -8.49 -13.27 -10.65
N PRO A 55 -9.60 -13.00 -11.36
CA PRO A 55 -10.87 -13.67 -11.09
C PRO A 55 -10.72 -15.19 -11.08
N GLU A 56 -11.47 -15.85 -10.20
CA GLU A 56 -11.58 -17.32 -10.10
C GLU A 56 -10.28 -18.05 -9.71
N GLN A 57 -9.24 -17.33 -9.28
CA GLN A 57 -7.99 -17.93 -8.78
C GLN A 57 -7.72 -17.56 -7.33
N GLU A 58 -7.51 -18.58 -6.50
CA GLU A 58 -7.13 -18.42 -5.10
C GLU A 58 -5.65 -18.04 -4.94
N ALA A 59 -4.80 -18.52 -5.84
CA ALA A 59 -3.38 -18.21 -5.85
C ALA A 59 -3.10 -16.83 -6.47
N ALA A 60 -2.09 -16.14 -5.94
CA ALA A 60 -1.65 -14.87 -6.48
C ALA A 60 -1.04 -15.07 -7.88
N LEU A 61 -1.50 -14.30 -8.87
CA LEU A 61 -0.87 -14.27 -10.19
C LEU A 61 0.49 -13.58 -10.12
N LEU A 62 0.55 -12.49 -9.35
CA LEU A 62 1.74 -11.65 -9.19
C LEU A 62 2.09 -11.49 -7.71
N ARG A 63 3.37 -11.63 -7.41
CA ARG A 63 3.97 -11.24 -6.13
C ARG A 63 4.73 -9.93 -6.35
N CYS A 64 4.52 -8.99 -5.44
CA CYS A 64 5.02 -7.64 -5.60
C CYS A 64 5.75 -7.17 -4.35
N PHE A 65 6.76 -6.32 -4.56
CA PHE A 65 7.21 -5.38 -3.55
C PHE A 65 6.54 -4.04 -3.77
N TRP A 66 6.30 -3.29 -2.69
CA TRP A 66 5.76 -1.94 -2.78
C TRP A 66 6.57 -0.90 -2.04
N ARG A 67 6.48 0.33 -2.53
CA ARG A 67 7.02 1.52 -1.86
C ARG A 67 6.01 2.66 -1.94
N ALA A 68 6.03 3.53 -0.94
CA ALA A 68 5.25 4.76 -0.97
C ALA A 68 5.71 5.64 -2.15
N ALA A 69 4.73 6.18 -2.88
CA ALA A 69 4.97 7.17 -3.93
C ALA A 69 4.36 8.52 -3.56
N SER A 70 3.26 8.52 -2.81
CA SER A 70 2.63 9.72 -2.27
C SER A 70 1.91 9.39 -0.96
N THR A 71 1.24 10.39 -0.37
CA THR A 71 0.37 10.18 0.80
C THR A 71 -0.84 9.29 0.49
N GLN A 72 -1.20 9.12 -0.79
CA GLN A 72 -2.38 8.36 -1.23
C GLN A 72 -2.02 7.29 -2.26
N GLY A 73 -0.74 6.93 -2.41
CA GLY A 73 -0.38 5.96 -3.45
C GLY A 73 0.94 5.24 -3.22
N ILE A 74 1.01 4.05 -3.80
CA ILE A 74 2.18 3.19 -3.80
C ILE A 74 2.54 2.80 -5.23
N LEU A 75 3.81 2.49 -5.43
CA LEU A 75 4.31 1.81 -6.62
C LEU A 75 4.49 0.33 -6.29
N LEU A 76 4.05 -0.53 -7.20
CA LEU A 76 4.19 -1.98 -7.12
C LEU A 76 5.20 -2.44 -8.17
N GLN A 77 6.21 -3.18 -7.75
CA GLN A 77 7.12 -3.91 -8.62
C GLN A 77 6.78 -5.40 -8.48
N CYS A 78 6.24 -5.98 -9.55
CA CYS A 78 5.64 -7.31 -9.51
C CYS A 78 6.36 -8.28 -10.43
N ALA A 79 6.40 -9.55 -10.05
CA ALA A 79 6.81 -10.66 -10.92
C ALA A 79 5.71 -11.75 -10.91
N TYR A 80 5.58 -12.48 -12.02
CA TYR A 80 4.65 -13.62 -12.09
C TYR A 80 5.08 -14.67 -11.08
N ALA A 81 4.14 -15.12 -10.25
CA ALA A 81 4.42 -16.08 -9.18
C ALA A 81 5.04 -17.39 -9.71
N GLU A 82 4.69 -17.76 -10.95
CA GLU A 82 5.18 -18.96 -11.64
C GLU A 82 6.40 -18.69 -12.56
N ARG A 83 6.75 -17.42 -12.83
CA ARG A 83 7.83 -17.03 -13.76
C ARG A 83 8.48 -15.71 -13.35
N GLU A 84 9.53 -15.78 -12.55
CA GLU A 84 10.23 -14.63 -11.97
C GLU A 84 10.98 -13.73 -12.97
N ARG A 85 11.08 -14.08 -14.27
CA ARG A 85 11.96 -13.38 -15.22
C ARG A 85 11.38 -12.10 -15.84
N GLN A 86 10.10 -11.78 -15.60
CA GLN A 86 9.48 -10.59 -16.15
C GLN A 86 8.89 -9.75 -15.02
N GLU A 87 9.52 -8.61 -14.77
CA GLU A 87 9.01 -7.61 -13.85
C GLU A 87 8.01 -6.70 -14.56
N VAL A 88 6.95 -6.34 -13.84
CA VAL A 88 5.92 -5.42 -14.30
C VAL A 88 5.65 -4.43 -13.19
N PHE A 89 5.56 -3.15 -13.55
CA PHE A 89 5.33 -2.06 -12.60
C PHE A 89 3.89 -1.57 -12.67
N TYR A 90 3.31 -1.26 -11.52
CA TYR A 90 1.96 -0.71 -11.41
C TYR A 90 1.92 0.48 -10.45
N ASP A 91 1.00 1.40 -10.72
CA ASP A 91 0.61 2.47 -9.82
C ASP A 91 -0.67 2.09 -9.10
N PHE A 92 -0.69 2.21 -7.78
CA PHE A 92 -1.90 2.03 -6.99
C PHE A 92 -2.21 3.31 -6.23
N ARG A 93 -3.33 3.96 -6.59
CA ARG A 93 -3.74 5.26 -6.05
C ARG A 93 -5.08 5.16 -5.35
N ILE A 94 -5.13 5.64 -4.11
CA ILE A 94 -6.31 5.66 -3.27
C ILE A 94 -7.04 6.98 -3.51
N ASP A 95 -8.31 6.87 -3.85
CA ASP A 95 -9.20 8.00 -4.09
C ASP A 95 -9.75 8.56 -2.76
N PRO A 96 -10.08 9.87 -2.68
CA PRO A 96 -10.59 10.48 -1.45
C PRO A 96 -11.89 9.88 -0.90
N ASP A 97 -12.66 9.19 -1.76
CA ASP A 97 -13.91 8.50 -1.42
C ASP A 97 -13.68 7.09 -0.82
N GLY A 98 -12.41 6.70 -0.63
CA GLY A 98 -12.01 5.40 -0.11
C GLY A 98 -11.95 4.28 -1.16
N GLY A 99 -12.17 4.61 -2.44
CA GLY A 99 -11.85 3.73 -3.56
C GLY A 99 -10.34 3.71 -3.84
N ALA A 100 -9.91 2.86 -4.76
CA ALA A 100 -8.55 2.90 -5.29
C ALA A 100 -8.51 2.41 -6.73
N THR A 101 -7.52 2.89 -7.49
CA THR A 101 -7.31 2.53 -8.88
C THR A 101 -5.93 1.91 -9.03
N LEU A 102 -5.85 0.76 -9.71
CA LEU A 102 -4.61 0.16 -10.19
C LEU A 102 -4.43 0.49 -11.67
N SER A 103 -3.28 1.04 -12.03
CA SER A 103 -2.95 1.38 -13.41
C SER A 103 -1.55 0.94 -13.82
N ARG A 104 -1.36 0.85 -15.14
CA ARG A 104 -0.05 0.67 -15.79
C ARG A 104 -0.08 1.42 -17.11
N ASP A 105 0.97 2.17 -17.43
CA ASP A 105 1.07 2.94 -18.67
C ASP A 105 -0.19 3.82 -18.93
N ASP A 106 -0.65 4.51 -17.87
CA ASP A 106 -1.87 5.34 -17.85
C ASP A 106 -3.20 4.60 -18.12
N ARG A 107 -3.16 3.28 -18.30
CA ARG A 107 -4.36 2.44 -18.42
C ARG A 107 -4.82 1.97 -17.04
N SER A 108 -6.07 2.27 -16.69
CA SER A 108 -6.74 1.67 -15.53
C SER A 108 -7.02 0.18 -15.79
N LEU A 109 -6.56 -0.68 -14.88
CA LEU A 109 -6.69 -2.14 -14.97
C LEU A 109 -7.78 -2.69 -14.03
N ALA A 110 -7.99 -2.02 -12.90
CA ALA A 110 -9.06 -2.32 -11.96
C ALA A 110 -9.31 -1.15 -11.01
N ARG A 111 -10.57 -0.99 -10.61
CA ARG A 111 -10.97 -0.15 -9.47
C ARG A 111 -11.32 -1.05 -8.30
N PHE A 112 -10.90 -0.66 -7.10
CA PHE A 112 -11.03 -1.44 -5.89
C PHE A 112 -11.75 -0.68 -4.79
N ARG A 113 -12.37 -1.44 -3.88
CA ARG A 113 -12.77 -0.99 -2.55
C ARG A 113 -12.00 -1.73 -1.50
N ARG A 114 -11.67 -1.02 -0.42
CA ARG A 114 -11.05 -1.62 0.75
C ARG A 114 -12.04 -2.59 1.38
N GLN A 115 -11.60 -3.82 1.62
CA GLN A 115 -12.37 -4.78 2.39
C GLN A 115 -12.46 -4.28 3.84
N PRO A 116 -13.67 -4.12 4.41
CA PRO A 116 -13.84 -3.88 5.83
C PRO A 116 -13.19 -5.01 6.64
N ARG A 117 -12.56 -4.67 7.77
CA ARG A 117 -12.05 -5.67 8.71
C ARG A 117 -13.19 -6.28 9.54
#